data_AF-A0A512IS98-F1
#
_entry.id   AF-A0A512IS98-F1
#
_cell.length_a   1.000
_cell.length_b   1.000
_cell.length_c   1.000
_cell.angle_alpha   90.00
_cell.angle_beta   90.00
_cell.angle_gamma   90.00
#
_symmetry.space_group_name_H-M   'P 1'
#
loop_
_entity.id
_entity.type
_entity.pdbx_description
1 polymer ?
#
loop_
_entity_poly.entity_id
_entity_poly.type
_entity_poly.pdbx_seq_one_letter_code
_entity_poly.pdbx_strand_id
1 'polypeptide(L)'
;MIRHEDVITREMVRSEPNTLFVFGDNLQRRGRGGQAKEMRGEPNAVGIPTKRWPSRNINAYFSDADFAEVKAAASPDLQRLADHLRAGGTIVWPYAGIGTGRAELKERAPHVWFWLFRAKHRLLQIVAEREGHAVCSLESALGAEDYARFVAMGAGHA
;
A
#
# COMPACT_ATOMS: atom_id res chain seq x y z
N MET A 1 14.79 3.80 -4.74
CA MET A 1 14.04 3.79 -6.01
C MET A 1 12.73 3.04 -5.81
N ILE A 2 11.65 3.44 -6.50
CA ILE A 2 10.42 2.63 -6.57
C ILE A 2 10.23 2.18 -8.02
N ARG A 3 10.23 0.87 -8.25
CA ARG A 3 9.89 0.24 -9.53
C ARG A 3 8.45 -0.24 -9.50
N HIS A 4 7.81 -0.33 -10.66
CA HIS A 4 6.47 -0.85 -10.80
C HIS A 4 6.46 -2.10 -11.65
N GLU A 5 5.68 -3.09 -11.24
CA GLU A 5 5.55 -4.38 -11.92
C GLU A 5 4.07 -4.76 -12.04
N ASP A 6 3.67 -5.31 -13.19
CA ASP A 6 2.30 -5.77 -13.42
C ASP A 6 2.06 -7.13 -12.76
N VAL A 7 3.03 -8.04 -12.93
CA VAL A 7 3.01 -9.40 -12.41
C VAL A 7 4.27 -9.61 -11.60
N ILE A 8 4.10 -9.91 -10.31
CA ILE A 8 5.21 -10.25 -9.41
C ILE A 8 5.12 -11.74 -9.08
N THR A 9 6.15 -12.49 -9.42
CA THR A 9 6.25 -13.94 -9.13
C THR A 9 7.15 -14.20 -7.93
N ARG A 10 7.01 -15.36 -7.29
CA ARG A 10 7.92 -15.78 -6.20
C ARG A 10 9.38 -15.86 -6.63
N GLU A 11 9.63 -16.23 -7.88
CA GLU A 11 10.98 -16.28 -8.43
C GLU A 11 11.63 -14.90 -8.46
N MET A 12 10.90 -13.87 -8.93
CA MET A 12 11.36 -12.47 -8.89
C MET A 12 11.66 -12.01 -7.46
N VAL A 13 10.80 -12.37 -6.51
CA VAL A 13 11.00 -12.03 -5.10
C VAL A 13 12.31 -12.64 -4.57
N ARG A 14 12.59 -13.90 -4.92
CA ARG A 14 13.79 -14.60 -4.45
C ARG A 14 15.08 -14.19 -5.16
N SER A 15 15.00 -13.79 -6.43
CA SER A 15 16.17 -13.37 -7.20
C SER A 15 16.69 -11.99 -6.78
N GLU A 16 15.87 -11.19 -6.10
CA GLU A 16 16.25 -9.86 -5.61
C GLU A 16 16.11 -9.73 -4.08
N PRO A 17 16.95 -10.42 -3.28
CA PRO A 17 16.80 -10.49 -1.83
C PRO A 17 16.92 -9.13 -1.11
N ASN A 18 17.57 -8.14 -1.74
CA ASN A 18 17.73 -6.80 -1.21
C ASN A 18 16.63 -5.82 -1.65
N THR A 19 15.73 -6.24 -2.53
CA THR A 19 14.58 -5.44 -2.99
C THR A 19 13.36 -5.80 -2.16
N LEU A 20 12.65 -4.81 -1.62
CA LEU A 20 11.37 -5.07 -0.94
C LEU A 20 10.21 -5.12 -1.93
N PHE A 21 9.37 -6.14 -1.82
CA PHE A 21 8.23 -6.34 -2.71
C PHE A 21 6.90 -6.15 -1.99
N VAL A 22 6.08 -5.23 -2.47
CA VAL A 22 4.83 -4.82 -1.79
C VAL A 22 3.63 -5.57 -2.36
N PHE A 23 2.71 -6.01 -1.50
CA PHE A 23 1.44 -6.61 -1.94
C PHE A 23 0.29 -6.34 -0.97
N GLY A 24 -0.94 -6.47 -1.47
CA GLY A 24 -2.13 -6.43 -0.62
C GLY A 24 -2.27 -7.72 0.20
N ASP A 25 -2.39 -7.57 1.51
CA ASP A 25 -2.53 -8.64 2.50
C ASP A 25 -3.88 -8.51 3.23
N ASN A 26 -4.28 -9.56 3.95
CA ASN A 26 -5.31 -9.47 4.97
C ASN A 26 -4.69 -9.29 6.35
N LEU A 27 -5.44 -8.70 7.27
CA LEU A 27 -5.00 -8.41 8.63
C LEU A 27 -4.46 -9.64 9.39
N GLN A 28 -5.01 -10.81 9.06
CA GLN A 28 -4.68 -12.09 9.69
C GLN A 28 -3.45 -12.78 9.09
N ARG A 29 -2.87 -12.19 8.04
CA ARG A 29 -1.64 -12.67 7.37
C ARG A 29 -1.71 -14.13 6.92
N ARG A 30 -2.91 -14.63 6.57
CA ARG A 30 -3.13 -16.05 6.24
C ARG A 30 -3.81 -16.28 4.89
N GLY A 31 -3.75 -17.52 4.41
CA GLY A 31 -4.22 -17.92 3.07
C GLY A 31 -3.17 -17.66 1.97
N ARG A 32 -3.51 -17.92 0.71
CA ARG A 32 -2.63 -17.71 -0.46
C ARG A 32 -3.44 -17.25 -1.69
N GLY A 33 -4.36 -16.32 -1.50
CA GLY A 33 -5.14 -15.74 -2.60
C GLY A 33 -4.42 -14.56 -3.25
N GLY A 34 -4.56 -14.39 -4.58
CA GLY A 34 -3.91 -13.30 -5.31
C GLY A 34 -2.39 -13.33 -5.17
N GLN A 35 -1.75 -12.16 -5.03
CA GLN A 35 -0.29 -12.05 -4.90
C GLN A 35 0.29 -12.62 -3.61
N ALA A 36 -0.55 -12.91 -2.60
CA ALA A 36 -0.08 -13.57 -1.38
C ALA A 36 0.52 -14.96 -1.65
N LYS A 37 0.08 -15.68 -2.70
CA LYS A 37 0.66 -16.99 -3.06
C LYS A 37 2.11 -16.89 -3.51
N GLU A 38 2.48 -15.76 -4.10
CA GLU A 38 3.82 -15.50 -4.62
C GLU A 38 4.73 -14.92 -3.54
N MET A 39 4.20 -14.01 -2.72
CA MET A 39 5.05 -13.13 -1.89
C MET A 39 5.01 -13.48 -0.40
N ARG A 40 3.91 -14.04 0.12
CA ARG A 40 3.80 -14.29 1.57
C ARG A 40 4.80 -15.36 2.03
N GLY A 41 5.52 -15.03 3.11
CA GLY A 41 6.52 -15.87 3.75
C GLY A 41 7.93 -15.62 3.24
N GLU A 42 8.10 -14.83 2.17
CA GLU A 42 9.43 -14.42 1.70
C GLU A 42 9.94 -13.25 2.57
N PRO A 43 11.24 -13.24 2.94
CA PRO A 43 11.78 -12.28 3.91
C PRO A 43 11.75 -10.84 3.42
N ASN A 44 11.81 -10.64 2.10
CA ASN A 44 11.77 -9.34 1.44
C ASN A 44 10.38 -8.95 0.92
N ALA A 45 9.33 -9.71 1.26
CA ALA A 45 7.96 -9.32 0.98
C ALA A 45 7.37 -8.47 2.11
N VAL A 46 6.61 -7.43 1.74
CA VAL A 46 5.90 -6.53 2.65
C VAL A 46 4.42 -6.53 2.28
N GLY A 47 3.62 -7.21 3.10
CA GLY A 47 2.17 -7.23 2.95
C GLY A 47 1.56 -6.00 3.59
N ILE A 48 0.71 -5.26 2.90
CA ILE A 48 -0.06 -4.17 3.48
C ILE A 48 -1.48 -4.66 3.74
N PRO A 49 -2.02 -4.59 4.98
CA PRO A 49 -3.40 -4.93 5.27
C PRO A 49 -4.38 -4.12 4.41
N THR A 50 -5.10 -4.80 3.53
CA THR A 50 -6.14 -4.22 2.67
C THR A 50 -7.49 -4.91 2.83
N LYS A 51 -7.56 -5.99 3.61
CA LYS A 51 -8.79 -6.68 4.01
C LYS A 51 -8.67 -7.24 5.42
N ARG A 52 -9.80 -7.56 6.05
CA ARG A 52 -9.81 -8.27 7.34
C ARG A 52 -9.48 -9.75 7.18
N TRP A 53 -10.14 -10.42 6.21
CA TRP A 53 -10.03 -11.87 6.01
C TRP A 53 -9.70 -12.23 4.56
N PRO A 54 -9.04 -13.39 4.30
CA PRO A 54 -8.73 -13.86 2.95
C PRO A 54 -9.93 -14.52 2.27
N SER A 55 -11.12 -13.92 2.38
CA SER A 55 -12.37 -14.43 1.79
C SER A 55 -13.13 -13.34 1.05
N ARG A 56 -14.24 -13.71 0.40
CA ARG A 56 -15.15 -12.78 -0.29
C ARG A 56 -16.44 -12.49 0.48
N ASN A 57 -16.56 -13.01 1.70
CA ASN A 57 -17.71 -12.70 2.56
C ASN A 57 -17.69 -11.21 2.90
N ILE A 58 -18.86 -10.60 3.09
CA ILE A 58 -18.98 -9.17 3.36
C ILE A 58 -18.13 -8.71 4.56
N ASN A 59 -18.11 -9.52 5.63
CA ASN A 59 -17.32 -9.26 6.84
C ASN A 59 -15.79 -9.39 6.64
N ALA A 60 -15.33 -9.81 5.45
CA ALA A 60 -13.91 -9.89 5.08
C ALA A 60 -13.33 -8.54 4.66
N TYR A 61 -14.19 -7.60 4.29
CA TYR A 61 -13.79 -6.28 3.82
C TYR A 61 -13.67 -5.32 4.99
N PHE A 62 -12.82 -4.31 4.84
CA PHE A 62 -12.77 -3.22 5.80
C PHE A 62 -13.89 -2.21 5.53
N SER A 63 -14.19 -1.43 6.56
CA SER A 63 -14.97 -0.20 6.54
C SER A 63 -14.16 0.94 7.16
N ASP A 64 -14.63 2.18 7.06
CA ASP A 64 -13.95 3.30 7.70
C ASP A 64 -13.93 3.20 9.24
N ALA A 65 -14.84 2.42 9.85
CA ALA A 65 -14.79 2.12 11.27
C ALA A 65 -13.50 1.35 11.67
N ASP A 66 -12.87 0.66 10.72
CA ASP A 66 -11.64 -0.09 10.94
C ASP A 66 -10.37 0.77 10.83
N PHE A 67 -10.51 2.07 10.53
CA PHE A 67 -9.38 2.95 10.19
C PHE A 67 -8.24 2.91 11.21
N ALA A 68 -8.56 3.01 12.50
CA ALA A 68 -7.56 3.01 13.57
C ALA A 68 -6.80 1.68 13.64
N GLU A 69 -7.50 0.54 13.53
CA GLU A 69 -6.90 -0.79 13.53
C GLU A 69 -6.01 -1.01 12.30
N VAL A 70 -6.52 -0.66 11.12
CA VAL A 70 -5.76 -0.80 9.87
C VAL A 70 -4.52 0.09 9.88
N LYS A 71 -4.65 1.35 10.32
CA LYS A 71 -3.52 2.28 10.45
C LYS A 71 -2.46 1.72 11.41
N ALA A 72 -2.86 1.22 12.58
CA ALA A 72 -1.93 0.63 13.54
C ALA A 72 -1.22 -0.60 12.96
N ALA A 73 -1.95 -1.48 12.26
CA ALA A 73 -1.40 -2.70 11.68
C ALA A 73 -0.48 -2.46 10.48
N ALA A 74 -0.78 -1.46 9.65
CA ALA A 74 -0.04 -1.16 8.41
C ALA A 74 1.13 -0.19 8.62
N SER A 75 1.13 0.60 9.70
CA SER A 75 2.20 1.59 9.96
C SER A 75 3.61 0.98 10.04
N PRO A 76 3.84 -0.16 10.73
CA PRO A 76 5.16 -0.79 10.75
C PRO A 76 5.65 -1.25 9.37
N ASP A 77 4.75 -1.75 8.52
CA ASP A 77 5.08 -2.16 7.15
C ASP A 77 5.49 -0.95 6.30
N LEU A 78 4.73 0.14 6.39
CA LEU A 78 5.03 1.40 5.69
C LEU A 78 6.33 2.03 6.18
N GLN A 79 6.60 1.95 7.48
CA GLN A 79 7.86 2.43 8.07
C GLN A 79 9.05 1.63 7.55
N ARG A 80 8.94 0.30 7.48
CA ARG A 80 9.97 -0.58 6.89
C ARG A 80 10.30 -0.18 5.44
N LEU A 81 9.27 0.11 4.64
CA LEU A 81 9.45 0.60 3.26
C LEU A 81 10.16 1.96 3.24
N ALA A 82 9.72 2.91 4.07
CA ALA A 82 10.32 4.23 4.14
C ALA A 82 11.80 4.18 4.53
N ASP A 83 12.14 3.39 5.55
CA ASP A 83 13.53 3.25 6.01
C ASP A 83 14.41 2.58 4.96
N HIS A 84 13.88 1.56 4.27
CA HIS A 84 14.59 0.93 3.17
C HIS A 84 14.89 1.92 2.04
N LEU A 85 13.95 2.78 1.66
CA LEU A 85 14.17 3.82 0.65
C LEU A 85 15.20 4.87 1.09
N ARG A 86 15.12 5.32 2.34
CA ARG A 86 16.09 6.26 2.94
C ARG A 86 17.50 5.68 2.92
N ALA A 87 17.64 4.39 3.18
CA ALA A 87 18.91 3.67 3.12
C ALA A 87 19.44 3.39 1.70
N GLY A 88 18.80 3.93 0.66
CA GLY A 88 19.23 3.70 -0.73
C GLY A 88 18.45 2.60 -1.46
N GLY A 89 17.68 1.79 -0.73
CA GLY A 89 17.03 0.59 -1.21
C GLY A 89 16.00 0.76 -2.33
N THR A 90 15.58 -0.37 -2.86
CA THR A 90 14.63 -0.49 -3.97
C THR A 90 13.37 -1.19 -3.51
N ILE A 91 12.23 -0.64 -3.90
CA ILE A 91 10.92 -1.22 -3.66
C ILE A 91 10.25 -1.53 -4.99
N VAL A 92 9.62 -2.68 -5.09
CA VAL A 92 8.70 -3.02 -6.17
C VAL A 92 7.26 -2.84 -5.68
N TRP A 93 6.53 -1.96 -6.36
CA TRP A 93 5.14 -1.65 -6.09
C TRP A 93 4.26 -2.13 -7.26
N PRO A 94 3.16 -2.86 -7.04
CA PRO A 94 2.33 -3.34 -8.14
C PRO A 94 1.68 -2.19 -8.91
N TYR A 95 1.68 -2.24 -10.25
CA TYR A 95 1.04 -1.19 -11.09
C TYR A 95 -0.43 -0.97 -10.74
N ALA A 96 -1.16 -2.07 -10.47
CA ALA A 96 -2.55 -2.03 -10.04
C ALA A 96 -2.77 -1.30 -8.69
N GLY A 97 -1.71 -1.01 -7.94
CA GLY A 97 -1.77 -0.38 -6.63
C GLY A 97 -2.08 -1.36 -5.50
N ILE A 98 -2.20 -0.81 -4.29
CA ILE A 98 -2.51 -1.54 -3.06
C ILE A 98 -3.90 -1.10 -2.59
N GLY A 99 -4.75 -2.06 -2.21
CA GLY A 99 -6.13 -1.77 -1.81
C GLY A 99 -7.15 -1.79 -2.94
N THR A 100 -6.69 -2.05 -4.16
CA THR A 100 -7.52 -2.17 -5.37
C THR A 100 -7.96 -3.60 -5.63
N GLY A 101 -8.80 -3.81 -6.64
CA GLY A 101 -9.24 -5.14 -7.08
C GLY A 101 -10.02 -5.89 -6.02
N ARG A 102 -9.41 -6.91 -5.39
CA ARG A 102 -10.11 -7.83 -4.46
C ARG A 102 -10.42 -7.22 -3.09
N ALA A 103 -9.82 -6.07 -2.77
CA ALA A 103 -9.94 -5.38 -1.50
C ALA A 103 -11.02 -4.31 -1.45
N GLU A 104 -11.33 -3.68 -2.59
CA GLU A 104 -12.44 -2.71 -2.73
C GLU A 104 -12.37 -1.57 -1.68
N LEU A 105 -11.16 -1.11 -1.34
CA LEU A 105 -11.00 -0.11 -0.27
C LEU A 105 -11.58 1.24 -0.65
N LYS A 106 -11.47 1.66 -1.91
CA LYS A 106 -12.00 2.95 -2.36
C LYS A 106 -13.52 3.04 -2.15
N GLU A 107 -14.21 1.92 -2.34
CA GLU A 107 -15.67 1.82 -2.23
C GLU A 107 -16.14 1.57 -0.80
N ARG A 108 -15.40 0.75 -0.02
CA ARG A 108 -15.86 0.26 1.28
C ARG A 108 -15.25 0.97 2.48
N ALA A 109 -14.01 1.43 2.34
CA ALA A 109 -13.24 2.08 3.39
C ALA A 109 -12.41 3.23 2.81
N PRO A 110 -13.06 4.28 2.23
CA PRO A 110 -12.36 5.36 1.57
C PRO A 110 -11.32 6.04 2.48
N HIS A 111 -11.57 6.21 3.78
CA HIS A 111 -10.59 6.81 4.70
C HIS A 111 -9.30 5.98 4.75
N VAL A 112 -9.42 4.65 4.76
CA VAL A 112 -8.27 3.73 4.68
C VAL A 112 -7.58 3.86 3.33
N TRP A 113 -8.34 3.89 2.23
CA TRP A 113 -7.80 4.03 0.88
C TRP A 113 -6.97 5.32 0.72
N PHE A 114 -7.54 6.46 1.12
CA PHE A 114 -6.88 7.76 1.04
C PHE A 114 -5.63 7.84 1.92
N TRP A 115 -5.68 7.26 3.12
CA TRP A 115 -4.51 7.20 3.99
C TRP A 115 -3.38 6.36 3.37
N LEU A 116 -3.69 5.20 2.79
CA LEU A 116 -2.70 4.39 2.07
C LEU A 116 -2.16 5.10 0.83
N PHE A 117 -3.02 5.83 0.09
CA PHE A 117 -2.59 6.63 -1.05
C PHE A 117 -1.58 7.71 -0.61
N ARG A 118 -1.92 8.47 0.45
CA ARG A 118 -1.02 9.47 1.02
C ARG A 118 0.28 8.86 1.51
N ALA A 119 0.23 7.67 2.11
CA ALA A 119 1.43 6.93 2.53
C ALA A 119 2.31 6.57 1.32
N LYS A 120 1.75 6.05 0.23
CA LYS A 120 2.48 5.79 -1.02
C LYS A 120 3.10 7.09 -1.57
N HIS A 121 2.34 8.18 -1.58
CA HIS A 121 2.83 9.49 -2.03
C HIS A 121 4.03 9.97 -1.18
N ARG A 122 3.99 9.74 0.15
CA ARG A 122 5.14 10.03 1.02
C ARG A 122 6.37 9.18 0.69
N LEU A 123 6.22 7.92 0.29
CA LEU A 123 7.34 7.09 -0.17
C LEU A 123 7.96 7.65 -1.46
N LEU A 124 7.15 8.17 -2.38
CA LEU A 124 7.65 8.85 -3.59
C LEU A 124 8.43 10.13 -3.25
N GLN A 125 7.97 10.90 -2.28
CA GLN A 125 8.69 12.07 -1.77
C GLN A 125 10.07 11.71 -1.22
N ILE A 126 10.20 10.63 -0.43
CA ILE A 126 11.50 10.17 0.07
C ILE A 126 12.49 9.90 -1.07
N VAL A 127 12.04 9.25 -2.14
CA VAL A 127 12.90 8.95 -3.30
C VAL A 127 13.35 10.23 -3.98
N ALA A 128 12.42 11.15 -4.22
CA ALA A 128 12.72 12.37 -4.95
C ALA A 128 13.56 13.36 -4.13
N GLU A 129 13.32 13.49 -2.82
CA GLU A 129 14.17 14.24 -1.89
C GLU A 129 15.62 13.76 -1.96
N ARG A 130 15.83 12.44 -2.02
CA ARG A 130 17.15 11.82 -2.14
C ARG A 130 17.80 12.04 -3.51
N GLU A 131 16.99 12.07 -4.58
CA GLU A 131 17.46 12.17 -5.96
C GLU A 131 17.51 13.62 -6.48
N GLY A 132 17.10 14.60 -5.66
CA GLY A 132 17.05 16.01 -6.06
C GLY A 132 15.95 16.33 -7.08
N HIS A 133 14.90 15.50 -7.14
CA HIS A 133 13.80 15.65 -8.09
C HIS A 133 12.54 16.23 -7.43
N ALA A 134 11.73 16.92 -8.22
CA ALA A 134 10.39 17.34 -7.79
C ALA A 134 9.42 16.16 -7.79
N VAL A 135 8.52 16.10 -6.80
CA VAL A 135 7.36 15.19 -6.81
C VAL A 135 6.12 15.98 -7.12
N CYS A 136 5.27 15.39 -7.95
CA CYS A 136 3.93 15.88 -8.23
C CYS A 136 3.13 16.09 -6.93
N SER A 137 2.25 17.09 -6.88
CA SER A 137 1.41 17.35 -5.70
C SER A 137 0.47 16.16 -5.42
N LEU A 138 -0.05 16.09 -4.19
CA LEU A 138 -1.03 15.05 -3.83
C LEU A 138 -2.31 15.17 -4.68
N GLU A 139 -2.74 16.40 -4.96
CA GLU A 139 -3.89 16.70 -5.82
C GLU A 139 -3.69 16.15 -7.24
N SER A 140 -2.56 16.47 -7.86
CA SER A 140 -2.24 16.00 -9.20
C SER A 140 -2.08 14.47 -9.25
N ALA A 141 -1.62 13.85 -8.16
CA ALA A 141 -1.50 12.40 -8.06
C ALA A 141 -2.86 11.69 -7.88
N LEU A 142 -3.78 12.26 -7.10
CA LEU A 142 -5.12 11.72 -6.87
C LEU A 142 -6.08 12.00 -8.03
N GLY A 143 -5.90 13.12 -8.73
CA GLY A 143 -6.92 13.70 -9.61
C GLY A 143 -7.90 14.56 -8.82
N ALA A 144 -8.48 15.57 -9.50
CA ALA A 144 -9.27 16.62 -8.85
C ALA A 144 -10.49 16.09 -8.07
N GLU A 145 -11.21 15.11 -8.61
CA GLU A 145 -12.41 14.54 -7.96
C GLU A 145 -12.07 13.80 -6.67
N ASP A 146 -11.06 12.93 -6.71
CA ASP A 146 -10.63 12.19 -5.53
C ASP A 146 -9.94 13.10 -4.52
N TYR A 147 -9.22 14.14 -4.97
CA TYR A 147 -8.65 15.14 -4.07
C TYR A 147 -9.73 15.97 -3.36
N ALA A 148 -10.81 16.37 -4.04
CA ALA A 148 -11.93 17.04 -3.41
C ALA A 148 -12.58 16.17 -2.32
N ARG A 149 -12.76 14.87 -2.60
CA ARG A 149 -13.21 13.89 -1.59
C ARG A 149 -12.23 13.79 -0.43
N PHE A 150 -10.93 13.69 -0.71
CA PHE A 150 -9.86 13.68 0.29
C PHE A 150 -9.97 14.85 1.27
N VAL A 151 -10.09 16.06 0.74
CA VAL A 151 -10.22 17.29 1.53
C VAL A 151 -11.50 17.27 2.37
N ALA A 152 -12.63 16.83 1.80
CA ALA A 152 -13.91 16.77 2.50
C ALA A 152 -13.87 15.85 3.74
N MET A 153 -13.15 14.72 3.69
CA MET A 153 -13.02 13.83 4.86
C MET A 153 -12.08 14.41 5.94
N GLY A 154 -11.05 15.16 5.52
CA GLY A 154 -10.13 15.83 6.45
C GLY A 154 -10.77 16.98 7.23
N ALA A 155 -11.76 17.65 6.64
CA ALA A 155 -12.52 18.72 7.28
C ALA A 155 -13.48 18.23 8.39
N GLY A 156 -13.71 16.91 8.51
CA GLY A 156 -14.60 16.31 9.51
C GLY A 156 -13.90 15.73 10.74
N HIS A 157 -12.56 15.78 10.81
CA HIS A 157 -11.75 15.20 11.91
C HIS A 157 -10.70 16.20 12.45
N ALA A 158 -11.02 17.50 12.43
CA ALA A 158 -10.29 18.55 13.13
C ALA A 158 -10.87 18.75 14.55
#